data_AF-A0A1G7R878-F1
#
_entry.id   AF-A0A1G7R878-F1
#
_cell.length_a   1.000
_cell.length_b   1.000
_cell.length_c   1.000
_cell.angle_alpha   90.00
_cell.angle_beta   90.00
_cell.angle_gamma   90.00
#
_symmetry.space_group_name_H-M   'P 1'
#
loop_
_entity.id
_entity.type
_entity.pdbx_description
1 polymer ?
#
loop_
_entity_poly.entity_id
_entity_poly.type
_entity_poly.pdbx_seq_one_letter_code
_entity_poly.pdbx_strand_id
1 'polypeptide(L)'
;MWRGAKARFLSQVVGPHFEQLCRDWALQYGEVLGGPVGEVSAGVVPDQVNRTQIEVDVAVFSPEWPGERRRLLSLGEAKWGEVMGLRHVERLRRARELLARGKVDAEGATLVCYGGAGFDEELRELAAGDDSVRLVDPAGALWGGRGQESRRRLRAARATSGSAVVQ
;
A
#
# COMPACT_ATOMS: atom_id res chain seq x y z
N MET A 1 33.34 12.66 -5.91
CA MET A 1 32.98 11.52 -5.01
C MET A 1 31.50 11.45 -4.62
N TRP A 2 30.77 12.56 -4.45
CA TRP A 2 29.36 12.54 -4.00
C TRP A 2 28.37 11.79 -4.91
N ARG A 3 28.53 11.82 -6.25
CA ARG A 3 27.56 11.20 -7.18
C ARG A 3 27.41 9.67 -7.01
N GLY A 4 28.50 8.94 -6.73
CA GLY A 4 28.44 7.49 -6.50
C GLY A 4 27.96 7.10 -5.10
N ALA A 5 28.29 7.92 -4.09
CA ALA A 5 27.83 7.72 -2.71
C ALA A 5 26.34 8.04 -2.54
N LYS A 6 25.81 9.01 -3.31
CA LYS A 6 24.41 9.46 -3.26
C LYS A 6 23.42 8.34 -3.58
N ALA A 7 23.67 7.54 -4.61
CA ALA A 7 22.76 6.45 -5.00
C ALA A 7 22.63 5.41 -3.86
N ARG A 8 23.76 5.01 -3.26
CA ARG A 8 23.77 4.07 -2.13
C ARG A 8 23.12 4.65 -0.89
N PHE A 9 23.35 5.92 -0.59
CA PHE A 9 22.69 6.61 0.53
C PHE A 9 21.17 6.65 0.36
N LEU A 10 20.69 6.99 -0.84
CA LEU A 10 19.26 7.00 -1.13
C LEU A 10 18.63 5.61 -0.97
N SER A 11 19.30 4.55 -1.44
CA SER A 11 18.77 3.18 -1.34
C SER A 11 18.88 2.57 0.05
N GLN A 12 19.95 2.87 0.82
CA GLN A 12 20.25 2.18 2.08
C GLN A 12 19.79 2.95 3.33
N VAL A 13 19.48 4.24 3.19
CA VAL A 13 19.07 5.08 4.33
C VAL A 13 17.70 5.66 4.08
N VAL A 14 17.52 6.33 2.94
CA VAL A 14 16.26 7.03 2.66
C VAL A 14 15.15 6.05 2.29
N GLY A 15 15.46 4.99 1.54
CA GLY A 15 14.53 3.90 1.21
C GLY A 15 13.90 3.26 2.45
N PRO A 16 14.68 2.65 3.36
CA PRO A 16 14.14 2.01 4.57
C PRO A 16 13.36 2.98 5.48
N HIS A 17 13.80 4.24 5.58
CA HIS A 17 13.05 5.25 6.33
C HIS A 17 11.70 5.57 5.66
N PHE A 18 11.67 5.65 4.33
CA PHE A 18 10.44 5.90 3.59
C PHE A 18 9.45 4.74 3.76
N GLU A 19 9.92 3.49 3.74
CA GLU A 19 9.07 2.34 4.05
C GLU A 19 8.47 2.45 5.46
N GLN A 20 9.26 2.87 6.46
CA GLN A 20 8.75 3.07 7.81
C GLN A 20 7.66 4.15 7.85
N LEU A 21 7.86 5.29 7.18
CA LEU A 21 6.84 6.33 7.06
C LEU A 21 5.55 5.81 6.39
N CYS A 22 5.67 4.91 5.42
CA CYS A 22 4.51 4.29 4.78
C CYS A 22 3.77 3.36 5.74
N ARG A 23 4.50 2.59 6.56
CA ARG A 23 3.91 1.75 7.61
C ARG A 23 3.20 2.58 8.68
N ASP A 24 3.81 3.69 9.11
CA ASP A 24 3.20 4.62 10.07
C ASP A 24 1.94 5.29 9.49
N TRP A 25 1.98 5.71 8.23
CA TRP A 25 0.81 6.22 7.52
C TRP A 25 -0.31 5.16 7.45
N ALA A 26 0.02 3.92 7.11
CA ALA A 26 -0.95 2.84 7.02
C ALA A 26 -1.53 2.47 8.39
N LEU A 27 -0.76 2.57 9.47
CA LEU A 27 -1.26 2.38 10.82
C LEU A 27 -2.27 3.47 11.20
N GLN A 28 -2.01 4.71 10.80
CA GLN A 28 -2.85 5.86 11.14
C GLN A 28 -4.09 6.00 10.25
N TYR A 29 -4.00 5.63 8.97
CA TYR A 29 -5.01 5.92 7.95
C TYR A 29 -5.48 4.69 7.17
N GLY A 30 -4.95 3.51 7.45
CA GLY A 30 -5.22 2.28 6.70
C GLY A 30 -6.66 1.77 6.82
N GLU A 31 -7.50 2.35 7.68
CA GLU A 31 -8.93 2.03 7.74
C GLU A 31 -9.63 2.19 6.39
N VAL A 32 -9.14 3.13 5.57
CA VAL A 32 -9.64 3.41 4.22
C VAL A 32 -9.34 2.28 3.23
N LEU A 33 -8.56 1.27 3.61
CA LEU A 33 -8.11 0.17 2.77
C LEU A 33 -8.94 -1.11 2.93
N GLY A 34 -9.97 -1.10 3.78
CA GLY A 34 -10.90 -2.22 3.87
C GLY A 34 -11.44 -2.55 5.28
N GLY A 35 -11.18 -1.73 6.29
CA GLY A 35 -11.68 -1.97 7.65
C GLY A 35 -10.66 -1.60 8.74
N PRO A 36 -10.99 -1.84 10.02
CA PRO A 36 -10.11 -1.47 11.13
C PRO A 36 -8.74 -2.12 11.01
N VAL A 37 -7.68 -1.36 11.28
CA VAL A 37 -6.29 -1.84 11.26
C VAL A 37 -5.94 -2.49 12.59
N GLY A 38 -5.40 -3.70 12.56
CA GLY A 38 -4.88 -4.41 13.73
C GLY A 38 -3.35 -4.40 13.79
N GLU A 39 -2.70 -4.64 12.65
CA GLU A 39 -1.23 -4.65 12.55
C GLU A 39 -0.79 -4.14 11.19
N VAL A 40 0.35 -3.46 11.17
CA VAL A 40 1.08 -3.15 9.95
C VAL A 40 2.49 -3.70 10.08
N SER A 41 2.93 -4.50 9.12
CA SER A 41 4.27 -5.10 9.10
C SER A 41 4.85 -5.14 7.69
N ALA A 42 6.10 -5.58 7.56
CA ALA A 42 6.74 -5.91 6.29
C ALA A 42 7.01 -7.42 6.26
N GLY A 43 7.20 -7.99 5.06
CA GLY A 43 7.42 -9.42 4.95
C GLY A 43 7.91 -9.87 3.59
N VAL A 44 8.24 -11.16 3.51
CA VAL A 44 8.69 -11.82 2.28
C VAL A 44 7.73 -12.95 1.94
N VAL A 45 7.22 -12.94 0.73
CA VAL A 45 6.35 -13.98 0.18
C VAL A 45 7.17 -14.86 -0.77
N PRO A 46 7.37 -16.15 -0.46
CA PRO A 46 8.11 -17.05 -1.34
C PRO A 46 7.28 -17.41 -2.58
N ASP A 47 7.85 -17.22 -3.77
CA ASP A 47 7.28 -17.68 -5.03
C ASP A 47 8.04 -18.92 -5.52
N GLN A 48 7.54 -20.09 -5.09
CA GLN A 48 8.18 -21.38 -5.41
C GLN A 48 8.16 -21.68 -6.92
N VAL A 49 7.14 -21.21 -7.64
CA VAL A 49 7.01 -21.46 -9.08
C VAL A 49 8.10 -20.73 -9.84
N ASN A 50 8.30 -19.45 -9.52
CA ASN A 50 9.32 -18.61 -10.15
C ASN A 50 10.69 -18.73 -9.48
N ARG A 51 10.80 -19.50 -8.38
CA ARG A 51 12.01 -19.63 -7.55
C ARG A 51 12.56 -18.27 -7.10
N THR A 52 11.67 -17.36 -6.74
CA THR A 52 11.98 -16.01 -6.31
C THR A 52 11.32 -15.70 -4.97
N GLN A 53 11.68 -14.56 -4.40
CA GLN A 53 11.05 -14.01 -3.21
C GLN A 53 10.47 -12.64 -3.56
N ILE A 54 9.25 -12.38 -3.07
CA ILE A 54 8.58 -11.10 -3.23
C ILE A 54 8.59 -10.41 -1.86
N GLU A 55 9.44 -9.40 -1.74
CA GLU A 55 9.39 -8.47 -0.62
C GLU A 55 8.12 -7.62 -0.72
N VAL A 56 7.45 -7.48 0.42
CA VAL A 56 6.29 -6.63 0.65
C VAL A 56 6.67 -5.63 1.73
N ASP A 57 6.72 -4.35 1.38
CA ASP A 57 7.19 -3.29 2.27
C ASP A 57 6.13 -2.94 3.33
N VAL A 58 4.85 -3.06 2.95
CA VAL A 58 3.70 -2.74 3.81
C VAL A 58 2.60 -3.80 3.66
N ALA A 59 2.36 -4.58 4.71
CA ALA A 59 1.23 -5.49 4.82
C ALA A 59 0.33 -5.01 5.97
N VAL A 60 -0.94 -4.77 5.68
CA VAL A 60 -1.92 -4.28 6.67
C VAL A 60 -2.90 -5.39 6.96
N PHE A 61 -3.00 -5.78 8.22
CA PHE A 61 -3.91 -6.82 8.68
C PHE A 61 -5.04 -6.24 9.51
N SER A 62 -6.19 -6.90 9.47
CA SER A 62 -7.27 -6.64 10.42
C SER A 62 -6.85 -7.04 11.84
N PRO A 63 -7.59 -6.60 12.87
CA PRO A 63 -7.59 -7.26 14.16
C PRO A 63 -7.79 -8.77 14.00
N GLU A 64 -7.24 -9.53 14.93
CA GLU A 64 -7.40 -10.98 14.97
C GLU A 64 -8.64 -11.32 15.80
N TRP A 65 -9.50 -12.18 15.27
CA TRP A 65 -10.69 -12.68 15.94
C TRP A 65 -10.59 -14.21 16.12
N PRO A 66 -10.92 -14.76 17.30
CA PRO A 66 -10.87 -16.19 17.54
C PRO A 66 -11.74 -16.98 16.55
N GLY A 67 -11.15 -17.99 15.90
CA GLY A 67 -11.86 -18.88 14.98
C GLY A 67 -11.98 -18.37 13.54
N GLU A 68 -11.48 -17.17 13.23
CA GLU A 68 -11.49 -16.61 11.88
C GLU A 68 -10.08 -16.59 11.27
N ARG A 69 -10.00 -16.74 9.93
CA ARG A 69 -8.76 -16.43 9.22
C ARG A 69 -8.50 -14.94 9.32
N ARG A 70 -7.32 -14.55 9.77
CA ARG A 70 -6.90 -13.15 9.80
C ARG A 70 -6.95 -12.56 8.39
N ARG A 71 -7.62 -11.41 8.23
CA ARG A 71 -7.75 -10.75 6.93
C ARG A 71 -6.55 -9.84 6.67
N LEU A 72 -6.04 -9.91 5.45
CA LEU A 72 -5.08 -8.98 4.90
C LEU A 72 -5.86 -7.89 4.16
N LEU A 73 -5.86 -6.69 4.73
CA LEU A 73 -6.58 -5.53 4.20
C LEU A 73 -5.86 -4.94 2.99
N SER A 74 -4.52 -4.90 3.03
CA SER A 74 -3.72 -4.42 1.90
C SER A 74 -2.32 -4.97 1.85
N LEU A 75 -1.77 -5.02 0.63
CA LEU A 75 -0.36 -5.22 0.33
C LEU A 75 0.19 -3.98 -0.35
N GLY A 76 1.40 -3.57 -0.01
CA GLY A 76 1.99 -2.38 -0.58
C GLY A 76 3.49 -2.43 -0.78
N GLU A 77 3.90 -1.63 -1.76
CA GLU A 77 5.28 -1.40 -2.19
C GLU A 77 5.58 0.09 -2.02
N ALA A 78 6.75 0.41 -1.48
CA ALA A 78 7.20 1.78 -1.24
C ALA A 78 8.43 2.14 -2.07
N LYS A 79 8.36 3.26 -2.79
CA LYS A 79 9.48 3.79 -3.57
C LYS A 79 9.67 5.28 -3.36
N TRP A 80 10.82 5.67 -2.81
CA TRP A 80 11.17 7.08 -2.59
C TRP A 80 11.64 7.78 -3.87
N GLY A 81 12.63 7.21 -4.56
CA GLY A 81 13.38 7.90 -5.63
C GLY A 81 13.04 7.44 -7.05
N GLU A 82 11.96 6.69 -7.21
CA GLU A 82 11.57 6.01 -8.45
C GLU A 82 10.11 6.31 -8.77
N VAL A 83 9.84 6.65 -10.03
CA VAL A 83 8.46 6.76 -10.52
C VAL A 83 7.90 5.36 -10.65
N MET A 84 6.85 5.06 -9.89
CA MET A 84 6.25 3.74 -9.85
C MET A 84 5.36 3.51 -11.09
N GLY A 85 5.46 2.32 -11.68
CA GLY A 85 4.60 1.85 -12.77
C GLY A 85 3.92 0.51 -12.51
N LEU A 86 3.22 -0.01 -13.52
CA LEU A 86 2.39 -1.22 -13.45
C LEU A 86 3.12 -2.46 -12.88
N ARG A 87 4.41 -2.62 -13.15
CA ARG A 87 5.24 -3.72 -12.61
C ARG A 87 5.15 -3.89 -11.09
N HIS A 88 4.98 -2.78 -10.35
CA HIS A 88 4.88 -2.82 -8.89
C HIS A 88 3.55 -3.44 -8.47
N VAL A 89 2.45 -3.09 -9.15
CA VAL A 89 1.14 -3.68 -8.91
C VAL A 89 1.13 -5.16 -9.29
N GLU A 90 1.75 -5.54 -10.41
CA GLU A 90 1.85 -6.94 -10.83
C GLU A 90 2.58 -7.80 -9.80
N ARG A 91 3.69 -7.30 -9.24
CA ARG A 91 4.41 -7.96 -8.15
C ARG A 91 3.53 -8.13 -6.91
N LEU A 92 2.74 -7.12 -6.54
CA LEU A 92 1.81 -7.20 -5.41
C LEU A 92 0.61 -8.14 -5.69
N ARG A 93 0.08 -8.16 -6.93
CA ARG A 93 -0.96 -9.12 -7.37
C ARG A 93 -0.46 -10.54 -7.17
N ARG A 94 0.77 -10.81 -7.62
CA ARG A 94 1.40 -12.12 -7.44
C ARG A 94 1.56 -12.49 -5.96
N ALA A 95 2.03 -11.57 -5.12
CA ALA A 95 2.11 -11.79 -3.68
C ALA A 95 0.74 -12.13 -3.07
N ARG A 96 -0.32 -11.39 -3.46
CA ARG A 96 -1.70 -11.63 -3.03
C ARG A 96 -2.18 -13.03 -3.39
N GLU A 97 -1.96 -13.46 -4.64
CA GLU A 97 -2.31 -14.80 -5.12
C GLU A 97 -1.62 -15.91 -4.34
N LEU A 98 -0.33 -15.72 -4.00
CA LEU A 98 0.45 -16.69 -3.23
C LEU A 98 -0.06 -16.76 -1.78
N LEU A 99 -0.37 -15.61 -1.17
CA LEU A 99 -0.88 -15.51 0.20
C LEU A 99 -2.31 -16.04 0.36
N ALA A 100 -3.17 -15.89 -0.66
CA ALA A 100 -4.55 -16.39 -0.63
C ALA A 100 -4.64 -17.91 -0.43
N ARG A 101 -3.60 -18.65 -0.85
CA ARG A 101 -3.44 -20.10 -0.67
C ARG A 101 -2.97 -20.49 0.74
N GLY A 102 -2.59 -19.49 1.55
CA GLY A 102 -2.03 -19.66 2.88
C GLY A 102 -3.07 -19.55 4.00
N LYS A 103 -2.60 -19.10 5.16
CA LYS A 103 -3.40 -19.03 6.40
C LYS A 103 -4.21 -17.74 6.54
N VAL A 104 -3.85 -16.70 5.81
CA VAL A 104 -4.51 -15.39 5.85
C VAL A 104 -5.54 -15.29 4.73
N ASP A 105 -6.65 -14.61 4.96
CA ASP A 105 -7.58 -14.23 3.90
C ASP A 105 -7.03 -13.00 3.17
N ALA A 106 -6.58 -13.19 1.93
CA ALA A 106 -5.93 -12.17 1.12
C ALA A 106 -6.67 -11.82 -0.18
N GLU A 107 -7.79 -12.47 -0.50
CA GLU A 107 -8.43 -12.34 -1.80
C GLU A 107 -8.90 -10.89 -2.08
N GLY A 108 -9.43 -10.24 -1.04
CA GLY A 108 -9.89 -8.84 -1.10
C GLY A 108 -8.83 -7.78 -0.81
N ALA A 109 -7.55 -8.15 -0.64
CA ALA A 109 -6.53 -7.19 -0.22
C ALA A 109 -6.30 -6.10 -1.28
N THR A 110 -6.42 -4.83 -0.87
CA THR A 110 -6.11 -3.67 -1.71
C THR A 110 -4.61 -3.63 -2.02
N LEU A 111 -4.23 -3.32 -3.25
CA LEU A 111 -2.83 -3.17 -3.67
C LEU A 111 -2.45 -1.69 -3.63
N VAL A 112 -1.42 -1.35 -2.87
CA VAL A 112 -1.08 0.05 -2.58
C VAL A 112 0.33 0.38 -3.05
N CYS A 113 0.45 1.38 -3.91
CA CYS A 113 1.75 1.94 -4.30
C CYS A 113 2.01 3.22 -3.50
N TYR A 114 3.05 3.21 -2.67
CA TYR A 114 3.50 4.37 -1.92
C TYR A 114 4.67 5.04 -2.65
N GLY A 115 4.41 6.18 -3.30
CA GLY A 115 5.38 6.84 -4.18
C GLY A 115 5.87 8.18 -3.63
N GLY A 116 7.18 8.33 -3.46
CA GLY A 116 7.84 9.61 -3.13
C GLY A 116 8.23 10.44 -4.35
N ALA A 117 8.45 9.79 -5.51
CA ALA A 117 8.74 10.46 -6.78
C ALA A 117 7.54 10.51 -7.74
N GLY A 118 6.41 9.89 -7.36
CA GLY A 118 5.18 9.84 -8.14
C GLY A 118 4.96 8.53 -8.89
N PHE A 119 4.01 8.56 -9.82
CA PHE A 119 3.48 7.41 -10.56
C PHE A 119 3.58 7.67 -12.08
N ASP A 120 3.64 6.65 -12.91
CA ASP A 120 3.45 6.83 -14.36
C ASP A 120 1.97 6.93 -14.73
N GLU A 121 1.68 7.23 -16.00
CA GLU A 121 0.31 7.47 -16.45
C GLU A 121 -0.53 6.18 -16.46
N GLU A 122 0.03 5.08 -16.95
CA GLU A 122 -0.64 3.79 -17.01
C GLU A 122 -1.07 3.31 -15.61
N LEU A 123 -0.23 3.51 -14.59
CA LEU A 123 -0.58 3.19 -13.21
C LEU A 123 -1.67 4.11 -12.65
N ARG A 124 -1.69 5.40 -13.03
CA ARG A 124 -2.77 6.32 -12.64
C ARG A 124 -4.09 5.92 -13.28
N GLU A 125 -4.09 5.59 -14.56
CA GLU A 125 -5.28 5.13 -15.29
C GLU A 125 -5.83 3.85 -14.67
N LEU A 126 -4.96 2.88 -14.37
CA LEU A 126 -5.34 1.65 -13.67
C LEU A 126 -6.01 1.96 -12.32
N ALA A 127 -5.37 2.77 -11.47
CA ALA A 127 -5.91 3.10 -10.16
C ALA A 127 -7.19 3.94 -10.20
N ALA A 128 -7.43 4.66 -11.30
CA ALA A 128 -8.68 5.38 -11.51
C ALA A 128 -9.83 4.45 -11.93
N GLY A 129 -9.53 3.33 -12.61
CA GLY A 129 -10.51 2.36 -13.09
C GLY A 129 -10.70 1.12 -12.21
N ASP A 130 -9.80 0.87 -11.26
CA ASP A 130 -9.78 -0.33 -10.40
C ASP A 130 -9.63 0.07 -8.92
N ASP A 131 -10.73 0.01 -8.17
CA ASP A 131 -10.76 0.34 -6.73
C ASP A 131 -9.89 -0.58 -5.86
N SER A 132 -9.45 -1.73 -6.40
CA SER A 132 -8.52 -2.63 -5.71
C SER A 132 -7.06 -2.15 -5.79
N VAL A 133 -6.79 -1.05 -6.51
CA VAL A 133 -5.48 -0.41 -6.61
C VAL A 133 -5.53 1.01 -6.05
N ARG A 134 -4.61 1.37 -5.15
CA ARG A 134 -4.53 2.70 -4.53
C ARG A 134 -3.12 3.29 -4.69
N LEU A 135 -3.07 4.58 -4.98
CA LEU A 135 -1.83 5.35 -5.05
C LEU A 135 -1.76 6.30 -3.86
N VAL A 136 -0.66 6.25 -3.10
CA VAL A 136 -0.46 7.06 -1.90
C VAL A 136 0.86 7.82 -2.04
N ASP A 137 0.81 9.13 -1.84
CA ASP A 137 1.99 9.99 -1.70
C ASP A 137 2.03 10.50 -0.24
N PRO A 138 2.76 9.81 0.67
CA PRO A 138 2.87 10.23 2.07
C PRO A 138 3.63 11.55 2.21
N ALA A 139 4.57 11.86 1.30
CA ALA A 139 5.36 13.08 1.36
C ALA A 139 4.50 14.31 1.02
N GLY A 140 3.62 14.20 0.04
CA GLY A 140 2.62 15.22 -0.28
C GLY A 140 1.59 15.44 0.84
N ALA A 141 1.32 14.41 1.66
CA ALA A 141 0.44 14.50 2.82
C ALA A 141 1.10 15.19 4.02
N LEU A 142 2.42 15.02 4.21
CA LEU A 142 3.18 15.56 5.34
C LEU A 142 3.75 16.97 5.11
N TRP A 143 4.10 17.35 3.88
CA TRP A 143 4.81 18.62 3.59
C TRP A 143 3.98 19.69 2.85
N GLY A 144 2.76 19.38 2.41
CA GLY A 144 1.74 20.36 2.03
C GLY A 144 1.78 20.90 0.59
N GLY A 145 0.62 20.83 -0.08
CA GLY A 145 0.32 21.54 -1.33
C GLY A 145 -0.78 20.90 -2.17
N ARG A 146 -0.70 19.57 -2.39
CA ARG A 146 -1.66 18.80 -3.22
C ARG A 146 -2.56 17.83 -2.44
N GLY A 147 -2.35 17.67 -1.13
CA GLY A 147 -3.12 16.76 -0.27
C GLY A 147 -4.55 17.20 0.09
N GLN A 148 -5.04 18.35 -0.39
CA GLN A 148 -6.40 18.80 -0.10
C GLN A 148 -7.47 18.05 -0.91
N GLU A 149 -7.15 17.57 -2.11
CA GLU A 149 -8.10 16.85 -2.96
C GLU A 149 -8.35 15.42 -2.45
N SER A 150 -7.29 14.75 -1.97
CA SER A 150 -7.39 13.46 -1.26
C SER A 150 -8.18 13.58 0.03
N ARG A 151 -8.03 14.68 0.79
CA ARG A 151 -8.85 15.00 1.98
C ARG A 151 -10.34 15.20 1.64
N ARG A 152 -10.65 15.82 0.50
CA ARG A 152 -12.04 16.00 0.02
C ARG A 152 -12.66 14.68 -0.44
N ARG A 153 -11.92 13.86 -1.19
CA ARG A 153 -12.41 12.54 -1.66
C ARG A 153 -12.59 11.53 -0.51
N LEU A 154 -11.68 11.53 0.47
CA LEU A 154 -11.80 10.70 1.68
C LEU A 154 -12.97 11.13 2.59
N ARG A 155 -13.26 12.44 2.68
CA ARG A 155 -14.46 12.93 3.38
C ARG A 155 -15.75 12.66 2.60
N ALA A 156 -15.73 12.75 1.28
CA ALA A 156 -16.90 12.45 0.44
C ALA A 156 -17.28 10.96 0.48
N ALA A 157 -16.30 10.05 0.47
CA ALA A 157 -16.54 8.61 0.62
C ALA A 157 -17.20 8.27 1.98
N ARG A 158 -16.89 9.02 3.04
CA ARG A 158 -17.55 8.91 4.35
C ARG A 158 -19.00 9.41 4.37
N ALA A 159 -19.36 10.34 3.47
CA ALA A 159 -20.71 10.91 3.39
C ALA A 159 -21.68 10.03 2.59
N THR A 160 -21.21 9.34 1.55
CA THR A 160 -22.04 8.41 0.75
C THR A 160 -22.35 7.09 1.45
N SER A 161 -21.53 6.65 2.41
CA SER A 161 -21.75 5.40 3.17
C SER A 161 -22.62 5.58 4.42
N GLY A 162 -23.07 6.81 4.71
CA GLY A 162 -23.81 7.17 5.94
C GLY A 162 -25.32 7.37 5.79
N SER A 163 -25.89 7.15 4.61
CA SER A 163 -27.33 7.36 4.38
C SER A 163 -28.02 6.09 3.88
N ALA A 164 -28.00 5.05 4.70
CA ALA A 164 -29.01 4.00 4.64
C ALA A 164 -29.32 3.53 6.07
N VAL A 165 -30.62 3.47 6.39
CA VAL A 165 -31.27 3.09 7.66
C VAL A 165 -31.26 4.23 8.70
N VAL A 166 -32.37 4.89 9.06
CA VAL A 166 -33.64 4.39 9.62
C VAL A 166 -34.80 5.33 9.22
N GLN A 167 -35.87 4.78 8.64
CA GLN A 167 -37.28 4.98 9.04
C GLN A 167 -38.16 3.96 8.31
#